data_AF-A0A9W9JBX3-F1
#
_entry.id   AF-A0A9W9JBX3-F1
#
_cell.length_a   1.000
_cell.length_b   1.000
_cell.length_c   1.000
_cell.angle_alpha   90.00
_cell.angle_beta   90.00
_cell.angle_gamma   90.00
#
_symmetry.space_group_name_H-M   'P 1'
#
loop_
_entity.id
_entity.type
_entity.pdbx_description
1 polymer ?
#
loop_
_entity_poly.entity_id
_entity_poly.type
_entity_poly.pdbx_seq_one_letter_code
_entity_poly.pdbx_strand_id
1 'polypeptide(L)'
;MSTLRSYPAYEWYLTQSKSTAEGAWPVMTRNASNEWIVYPGEKWCRYPGCLHPTTFGDTNKLKHHITKKHMGTGDSMARSSGGSPSLVLLREANDIFYQVMYIRFEQLHAGDSEHRPTLPLKRNGEVNATEMRLQLREMGHTGACASCKADSAARSCCTNARREKCDYFEYFSEEDSEEGNEEGNNYGRDGDTEE
;
A
#
# COMPACT_ATOMS: atom_id res chain seq x y z
N MET A 1 15.25 3.96 8.72
CA MET A 1 14.54 4.67 7.65
C MET A 1 14.00 3.62 6.70
N SER A 2 12.70 3.31 6.80
CA SER A 2 12.02 2.29 6.00
C SER A 2 12.12 2.67 4.51
N THR A 3 12.58 1.76 3.67
CA THR A 3 12.73 1.99 2.23
C THR A 3 11.35 2.07 1.60
N LEU A 4 10.85 3.26 1.28
CA LEU A 4 9.68 3.60 0.43
C LEU A 4 8.81 2.48 -0.19
N ARG A 5 9.42 1.47 -0.81
CA ARG A 5 8.79 0.24 -1.27
C ARG A 5 8.09 -0.60 -0.20
N SER A 6 8.39 -0.41 1.08
CA SER A 6 7.81 -1.18 2.19
C SER A 6 6.57 -0.56 2.81
N TYR A 7 6.03 0.53 2.25
CA TYR A 7 4.88 1.23 2.82
C TYR A 7 3.60 1.03 2.00
N PRO A 8 2.42 0.83 2.63
CA PRO A 8 1.15 0.59 1.93
C PRO A 8 0.76 1.71 0.95
N ALA A 9 1.08 2.95 1.30
CA ALA A 9 0.87 4.11 0.45
C ALA A 9 1.60 4.01 -0.91
N TYR A 10 2.75 3.33 -0.97
CA TYR A 10 3.47 3.11 -2.22
C TYR A 10 2.79 2.04 -3.10
N GLU A 11 2.29 0.96 -2.51
CA GLU A 11 1.50 -0.03 -3.25
C GLU A 11 0.18 0.57 -3.76
N TRP A 12 -0.52 1.33 -2.92
CA TRP A 12 -1.70 2.12 -3.33
C TRP A 12 -1.38 3.07 -4.50
N TYR A 13 -0.24 3.76 -4.44
CA TYR A 13 0.25 4.62 -5.51
C TYR A 13 0.43 3.87 -6.84
N LEU A 14 0.84 2.59 -6.81
CA LEU A 14 1.01 1.77 -8.01
C LEU A 14 -0.30 1.29 -8.62
N THR A 15 -1.36 1.17 -7.82
CA THR A 15 -2.69 0.71 -8.29
C THR A 15 -3.56 1.83 -8.84
N GLN A 16 -3.23 3.09 -8.57
CA GLN A 16 -3.98 4.23 -9.09
C GLN A 16 -3.97 4.26 -10.63
N SER A 17 -4.94 4.92 -11.26
CA SER A 17 -4.85 5.28 -12.66
C SER A 17 -4.95 6.79 -12.83
N LYS A 18 -4.34 7.35 -13.87
CA LYS A 18 -4.49 8.80 -14.15
C LYS A 18 -5.94 9.23 -14.40
N SER A 19 -6.81 8.31 -14.81
CA SER A 19 -8.23 8.59 -15.06
C SER A 19 -9.08 8.56 -13.79
N THR A 20 -8.65 7.87 -12.74
CA THR A 20 -9.34 7.80 -11.44
C THR A 20 -8.81 8.82 -10.44
N ALA A 21 -7.58 9.28 -10.66
CA ALA A 21 -6.99 10.36 -9.88
C ALA A 21 -7.57 11.71 -10.31
N GLU A 22 -8.76 12.03 -9.81
CA GLU A 22 -9.29 13.39 -9.87
C GLU A 22 -8.27 14.38 -9.25
N GLY A 23 -7.57 15.12 -10.11
CA GLY A 23 -6.94 16.40 -9.79
C GLY A 23 -5.71 16.44 -8.85
N ALA A 24 -5.19 15.34 -8.30
CA ALA A 24 -4.29 15.43 -7.14
C ALA A 24 -2.89 14.80 -7.28
N TRP A 25 -2.41 14.49 -8.50
CA TRP A 25 -0.99 14.15 -8.63
C TRP A 25 -0.13 15.41 -8.45
N PRO A 26 0.88 15.41 -7.56
CA PRO A 26 1.78 16.55 -7.46
C PRO A 26 2.38 16.78 -8.84
N VAL A 27 2.29 18.01 -9.33
CA VAL A 27 2.86 18.36 -10.63
C VAL A 27 4.38 18.21 -10.55
N MET A 28 5.00 17.78 -11.64
CA MET A 28 6.46 17.71 -11.68
C MET A 28 7.06 19.10 -11.41
N THR A 29 8.10 19.16 -10.59
CA THR A 29 8.75 20.41 -10.19
C THR A 29 10.14 20.51 -10.80
N ARG A 30 10.69 21.73 -10.81
CA ARG A 30 12.06 22.00 -11.23
C ARG A 30 12.93 22.28 -10.01
N ASN A 31 14.21 21.91 -10.09
CA ASN A 31 15.21 22.24 -9.07
C ASN A 31 15.69 23.70 -9.21
N ALA A 32 16.60 24.13 -8.32
CA ALA A 32 17.20 25.47 -8.37
C ALA A 32 17.96 25.75 -9.68
N SER A 33 18.41 24.71 -10.38
CA SER A 33 19.08 24.79 -11.68
C SER A 33 18.10 24.76 -12.87
N ASN A 34 16.80 24.92 -12.61
CA ASN A 34 15.73 24.87 -13.60
C ASN A 34 15.62 23.52 -14.34
N GLU A 35 16.09 22.42 -13.74
CA GLU A 35 16.00 21.07 -14.30
C GLU A 35 14.78 20.33 -13.74
N TRP A 36 14.11 19.56 -14.58
CA TRP A 36 12.98 18.73 -14.17
C TRP A 36 13.41 17.60 -13.21
N ILE A 37 12.70 17.44 -12.10
CA ILE A 37 12.99 16.43 -11.08
C ILE A 37 12.10 15.20 -11.27
N VAL A 38 12.74 14.03 -11.35
CA VAL A 38 12.08 12.71 -11.28
C VAL A 38 12.66 11.97 -10.09
N TYR A 39 11.82 11.62 -9.13
CA TYR A 39 12.27 11.02 -7.88
C TYR A 39 12.55 9.52 -8.04
N PRO A 40 13.51 8.95 -7.27
CA PRO A 40 13.78 7.52 -7.30
C PRO A 40 12.54 6.70 -6.94
N GLY A 41 12.21 5.69 -7.75
CA GLY A 41 11.05 4.82 -7.53
C GLY A 41 9.77 5.30 -8.22
N GLU A 42 9.74 6.52 -8.77
CA GLU A 42 8.60 6.99 -9.54
C GLU A 42 8.36 6.14 -10.78
N LYS A 43 7.08 6.01 -11.10
CA LYS A 43 6.53 5.18 -12.18
C LYS A 43 5.37 5.86 -12.94
N TRP A 44 4.88 7.00 -12.48
CA TRP A 44 3.86 7.79 -13.16
C TRP A 44 4.48 9.04 -13.79
N CYS A 45 4.05 9.39 -15.00
CA CYS A 45 4.46 10.66 -15.61
C CYS A 45 3.65 11.82 -15.05
N ARG A 46 4.29 12.70 -14.27
CA ARG A 46 3.65 13.88 -13.65
C ARG A 46 3.86 15.17 -14.45
N TYR A 47 4.37 15.07 -15.68
CA TYR A 47 4.56 16.24 -16.54
C TYR A 47 3.21 16.93 -16.78
N PRO A 48 3.12 18.27 -16.66
CA PRO A 48 1.87 19.01 -16.86
C PRO A 48 1.16 18.63 -18.16
N GLY A 49 -0.10 18.21 -18.08
CA GLY A 49 -0.90 17.84 -19.25
C GLY A 49 -0.57 16.48 -19.88
N CYS A 50 0.34 15.69 -19.32
CA CYS A 50 0.60 14.35 -19.83
C CYS A 50 -0.56 13.39 -19.51
N LEU A 51 -1.18 12.80 -20.53
CA LEU A 51 -2.28 11.83 -20.39
C LEU A 51 -1.85 10.36 -20.44
N HIS A 52 -0.55 10.06 -20.28
CA HIS A 52 -0.08 8.66 -20.31
C HIS A 52 -0.80 7.81 -19.24
N PRO A 53 -1.60 6.79 -19.63
CA PRO A 53 -2.60 6.20 -18.75
C PRO A 53 -2.06 5.11 -17.82
N THR A 54 -0.85 4.60 -18.09
CA THR A 54 -0.26 3.46 -17.36
C THR A 54 1.07 3.82 -16.69
N THR A 55 1.44 3.00 -15.68
CA THR A 55 2.76 3.07 -15.04
C THR A 55 3.88 2.63 -15.98
N PHE A 56 5.07 3.17 -15.76
CA PHE A 56 6.31 2.67 -16.34
C PHE A 56 6.88 1.55 -15.48
N GLY A 57 7.54 0.57 -16.11
CA GLY A 57 8.15 -0.55 -15.39
C GLY A 57 9.23 -0.10 -14.39
N ASP A 58 9.94 0.99 -14.71
CA ASP A 58 11.00 1.57 -13.89
C ASP A 58 11.13 3.08 -14.16
N THR A 59 11.86 3.77 -13.27
CA THR A 59 12.11 5.21 -13.34
C THR A 59 12.90 5.60 -14.60
N ASN A 60 13.75 4.73 -15.16
CA ASN A 60 14.51 5.05 -16.36
C ASN A 60 13.61 5.12 -17.60
N LYS A 61 12.65 4.21 -17.74
CA LYS A 61 11.62 4.24 -18.78
C LYS A 61 10.74 5.48 -18.65
N LEU A 62 10.39 5.86 -17.42
CA LEU A 62 9.67 7.11 -17.15
C LEU A 62 10.48 8.33 -17.61
N LYS A 63 11.76 8.42 -17.24
CA LYS A 63 12.66 9.50 -17.70
C LYS A 63 12.74 9.53 -19.22
N HIS A 64 12.95 8.39 -19.86
CA HIS A 64 12.99 8.31 -21.33
C HIS A 64 11.69 8.84 -21.97
N HIS A 65 10.53 8.48 -21.42
CA HIS A 65 9.25 9.03 -21.86
C HIS A 65 9.22 10.55 -21.73
N ILE A 66 9.60 11.10 -20.58
CA ILE A 66 9.60 12.56 -20.34
C ILE A 66 10.52 13.27 -21.32
N THR A 67 11.76 12.81 -21.47
CA THR A 67 12.72 13.38 -22.43
C THR A 67 12.19 13.37 -23.85
N LYS A 68 11.55 12.28 -24.27
CA LYS A 68 11.11 12.12 -25.66
C LYS A 68 9.80 12.84 -25.98
N LYS A 69 8.89 12.95 -25.01
CA LYS A 69 7.51 13.41 -25.24
C LYS A 69 7.25 14.83 -24.75
N HIS A 70 8.01 15.30 -23.77
CA HIS A 70 7.69 16.53 -23.05
C HIS A 70 8.82 17.55 -23.03
N MET A 71 10.06 17.14 -23.26
CA MET A 71 11.20 18.06 -23.20
C MET A 71 11.49 18.66 -24.56
N GLY A 72 11.53 20.00 -24.61
CA GLY A 72 11.91 20.76 -25.79
C GLY A 72 13.41 21.05 -25.84
N THR A 73 13.83 21.80 -26.86
CA THR A 73 15.19 22.32 -26.96
C THR A 73 15.46 23.27 -25.79
N GLY A 74 16.43 22.93 -24.93
CA GLY A 74 16.80 23.73 -23.74
C GLY A 74 16.22 23.21 -22.42
N ASP A 75 15.35 22.20 -22.45
CA ASP A 75 14.95 21.51 -21.22
C ASP A 75 16.02 20.48 -20.82
N SER A 76 16.30 20.42 -19.52
CA SER A 76 17.15 19.39 -18.92
C SER A 76 16.44 18.72 -17.75
N MET A 77 16.87 17.49 -17.46
CA MET A 77 16.36 16.68 -16.37
C MET A 77 17.48 16.55 -15.35
N ALA A 78 17.14 16.66 -14.07
CA ALA A 78 18.11 16.54 -12.99
C ALA A 78 18.87 15.23 -13.14
N ARG A 79 20.18 15.31 -13.34
CA ARG A 79 21.01 14.13 -13.62
C ARG A 79 21.05 13.27 -12.37
N SER A 80 20.40 12.12 -12.41
CA SER A 80 20.78 11.03 -11.53
C SER A 80 22.00 10.38 -12.15
N SER A 81 23.19 10.65 -11.61
CA SER A 81 24.39 9.86 -11.91
C SER A 81 24.02 8.38 -11.77
N GLY A 82 24.43 7.54 -12.74
CA GLY A 82 24.03 6.13 -12.89
C GLY A 82 24.53 5.17 -11.80
N GLY A 83 24.39 5.57 -10.53
CA GLY A 83 24.62 4.79 -9.33
C GLY A 83 23.46 4.96 -8.35
N SER A 84 23.61 4.42 -7.14
CA SER A 84 22.61 4.56 -6.08
C SER A 84 22.28 6.05 -5.85
N PRO A 85 20.99 6.42 -5.72
CA PRO A 85 20.59 7.78 -5.39
C PRO A 85 21.32 8.29 -4.14
N SER A 86 21.70 9.57 -4.14
CA SER A 86 22.28 10.18 -2.93
C SER A 86 21.25 10.16 -1.79
N LEU A 87 21.73 10.08 -0.55
CA LEU A 87 20.86 10.15 0.62
C LEU A 87 20.05 11.46 0.68
N VAL A 88 20.60 12.55 0.14
CA VAL A 88 19.92 13.85 0.02
C VAL A 88 18.72 13.73 -0.92
N LEU A 89 18.92 13.16 -2.11
CA LEU A 89 17.83 12.97 -3.08
C LEU A 89 16.74 12.02 -2.56
N LEU A 90 17.12 11.00 -1.78
CA LEU A 90 16.16 10.10 -1.15
C LEU A 90 15.34 10.79 -0.06
N ARG A 91 15.95 11.69 0.73
CA ARG A 91 15.23 12.50 1.72
C ARG A 91 14.27 13.47 1.04
N GLU A 92 14.74 14.21 0.03
CA GLU A 92 13.88 15.12 -0.74
C GLU A 92 12.71 14.38 -1.40
N ALA A 93 12.95 13.18 -1.94
CA ALA A 93 11.89 12.35 -2.48
C ALA A 93 10.85 11.98 -1.41
N ASN A 94 11.31 11.58 -0.22
CA ASN A 94 10.44 11.26 0.90
C ASN A 94 9.59 12.47 1.32
N ASP A 95 10.23 13.61 1.54
CA ASP A 95 9.58 14.79 2.14
C ASP A 95 8.66 15.51 1.14
N ILE A 96 9.00 15.52 -0.15
CA ILE A 96 8.25 16.28 -1.16
C ILE A 96 7.22 15.40 -1.86
N PHE A 97 7.63 14.23 -2.33
CA PHE A 97 6.78 13.42 -3.19
C PHE A 97 6.00 12.38 -2.39
N TYR A 98 6.70 11.57 -1.62
CA TYR A 98 6.08 10.44 -0.94
C TYR A 98 5.26 10.85 0.27
N GLN A 99 5.61 11.93 0.96
CA GLN A 99 4.78 12.48 2.03
C GLN A 99 3.43 13.00 1.49
N VAL A 100 3.41 13.61 0.32
CA VAL A 100 2.16 14.04 -0.33
C VAL A 100 1.29 12.82 -0.70
N MET A 101 1.91 11.77 -1.23
CA MET A 101 1.20 10.50 -1.50
C MET A 101 0.69 9.86 -0.21
N TYR A 102 1.47 9.93 0.86
CA TYR A 102 1.13 9.39 2.16
C TYR A 102 -0.07 10.11 2.78
N ILE A 103 -0.04 11.44 2.85
CA ILE A 103 -1.15 12.25 3.35
C ILE A 103 -2.41 11.99 2.51
N ARG A 104 -2.26 11.84 1.19
CA ARG A 104 -3.42 11.56 0.33
C ARG A 104 -3.99 10.17 0.57
N PHE A 105 -3.12 9.17 0.71
CA PHE A 105 -3.52 7.83 1.11
C PHE A 105 -4.28 7.89 2.44
N GLU A 106 -3.72 8.53 3.46
CA GLU A 106 -4.41 8.71 4.75
C GLU A 106 -5.73 9.44 4.59
N GLN A 107 -5.83 10.53 3.81
CA GLN A 107 -7.09 11.26 3.63
C GLN A 107 -8.18 10.43 2.95
N LEU A 108 -7.82 9.66 1.92
CA LEU A 108 -8.77 8.81 1.21
C LEU A 108 -9.22 7.62 2.07
N HIS A 109 -8.34 7.15 2.95
CA HIS A 109 -8.62 6.03 3.85
C HIS A 109 -8.89 6.50 5.28
N ALA A 110 -9.06 7.81 5.52
CA ALA A 110 -9.32 8.37 6.84
C ALA A 110 -10.73 7.99 7.34
N GLY A 111 -11.63 7.65 6.42
CA GLY A 111 -12.93 7.02 6.72
C GLY A 111 -12.90 5.49 6.69
N ASP A 112 -11.83 4.87 6.18
CA ASP A 112 -11.67 3.40 6.17
C ASP A 112 -11.16 2.86 7.51
N SER A 113 -10.81 3.72 8.49
CA SER A 113 -10.57 3.23 9.85
C SER A 113 -11.83 2.58 10.46
N GLU A 114 -13.03 2.95 10.00
CA GLU A 114 -14.29 2.27 10.36
C GLU A 114 -14.56 0.98 9.56
N HIS A 115 -13.77 0.70 8.51
CA HIS A 115 -13.96 -0.45 7.61
C HIS A 115 -12.83 -1.48 7.68
N ARG A 116 -11.92 -1.38 8.66
CA ARG A 116 -10.95 -2.45 8.89
C ARG A 116 -11.73 -3.73 9.21
N PRO A 117 -11.48 -4.83 8.48
CA PRO A 117 -12.13 -6.07 8.82
C PRO A 117 -11.75 -6.45 10.25
N THR A 118 -12.72 -7.03 10.95
CA THR A 118 -12.48 -7.56 12.28
C THR A 118 -11.40 -8.62 12.21
N LEU A 119 -10.47 -8.57 13.18
CA LEU A 119 -9.42 -9.56 13.28
C LEU A 119 -10.06 -10.95 13.36
N PRO A 120 -9.80 -11.86 12.39
CA PRO A 120 -10.49 -13.13 12.40
C PRO A 120 -9.94 -13.98 13.54
N LEU A 121 -10.76 -14.17 14.57
CA LEU A 121 -10.44 -14.99 15.73
C LEU A 121 -11.12 -16.36 15.61
N LYS A 122 -10.45 -17.38 16.14
CA LYS A 122 -11.05 -18.68 16.41
C LYS A 122 -11.93 -18.58 17.66
N ARG A 123 -12.75 -19.61 17.92
CA ARG A 123 -13.57 -19.72 19.14
C ARG A 123 -12.78 -19.61 20.46
N ASN A 124 -11.48 -19.93 20.47
CA ASN A 124 -10.61 -19.82 21.64
C ASN A 124 -9.94 -18.44 21.78
N GLY A 125 -10.34 -17.44 20.97
CA GLY A 125 -9.76 -16.10 20.97
C GLY A 125 -8.40 -16.00 20.26
N GLU A 126 -7.87 -17.10 19.72
CA GLU A 126 -6.63 -17.05 18.95
C GLU A 126 -6.86 -16.56 17.53
N VAL A 127 -5.89 -15.85 16.95
CA VAL A 127 -5.93 -15.44 15.54
C VAL A 127 -6.05 -16.65 14.62
N ASN A 128 -7.07 -16.61 13.74
CA ASN A 128 -7.19 -17.49 12.60
C ASN A 128 -6.23 -17.02 11.49
N ALA A 129 -4.97 -17.43 11.59
CA ALA A 129 -3.91 -17.03 10.67
C ALA A 129 -4.22 -17.34 9.19
N THR A 130 -5.00 -18.40 8.92
CA THR A 130 -5.39 -18.76 7.56
C THR A 130 -6.35 -17.73 6.98
N GLU A 131 -7.39 -17.38 7.74
CA GLU A 131 -8.39 -16.38 7.38
C GLU A 131 -7.78 -14.98 7.26
N MET A 132 -6.95 -14.59 8.24
CA MET A 132 -6.21 -13.32 8.21
C MET A 132 -5.38 -13.20 6.92
N ARG A 133 -4.69 -14.26 6.51
CA ARG A 133 -3.91 -14.29 5.26
C ARG A 133 -4.76 -14.35 4.00
N LEU A 134 -6.02 -14.75 4.09
CA LEU A 134 -6.96 -14.70 2.97
C LEU A 134 -7.38 -13.24 2.74
N GLN A 135 -7.84 -12.57 3.79
CA GLN A 135 -8.23 -11.16 3.74
C GLN A 135 -7.06 -10.25 3.34
N LEU A 136 -5.85 -10.51 3.86
CA LEU A 136 -4.63 -9.82 3.41
C LEU A 136 -4.35 -10.02 1.92
N ARG A 137 -4.63 -11.20 1.36
CA ARG A 137 -4.48 -11.45 -0.08
C ARG A 137 -5.51 -10.69 -0.90
N GLU A 138 -6.74 -10.58 -0.42
CA GLU A 138 -7.78 -9.75 -1.04
C GLU A 138 -7.41 -8.27 -1.01
N MET A 139 -6.76 -7.80 0.06
CA MET A 139 -6.14 -6.48 0.17
C MET A 139 -4.84 -6.31 -0.64
N GLY A 140 -4.42 -7.33 -1.41
CA GLY A 140 -3.25 -7.27 -2.28
C GLY A 140 -1.90 -7.62 -1.61
N HIS A 141 -1.89 -7.98 -0.32
CA HIS A 141 -0.69 -8.40 0.37
C HIS A 141 -0.39 -9.88 0.12
N THR A 142 0.80 -10.17 -0.40
CA THR A 142 1.24 -11.55 -0.69
C THR A 142 2.44 -11.95 0.16
N GLY A 143 2.35 -13.14 0.77
CA GLY A 143 3.39 -13.68 1.64
C GLY A 143 3.54 -12.95 2.98
N ALA A 144 4.65 -13.19 3.67
CA ALA A 144 4.90 -12.60 5.00
C ALA A 144 5.19 -11.09 4.94
N CYS A 145 4.83 -10.35 6.00
CA CYS A 145 5.11 -8.92 6.13
C CYS A 145 6.62 -8.66 6.21
N ALA A 146 7.01 -7.38 6.06
CA ALA A 146 8.40 -6.98 6.08
C ALA A 146 9.07 -7.32 7.42
N SER A 147 8.43 -7.01 8.54
CA SER A 147 8.98 -7.29 9.88
C SER A 147 9.16 -8.79 10.14
N CYS A 148 8.21 -9.64 9.74
CA CYS A 148 8.35 -11.09 9.88
C CYS A 148 9.40 -11.68 8.92
N LYS A 149 9.62 -11.07 7.75
CA LYS A 149 10.72 -11.47 6.84
C LYS A 149 12.08 -11.12 7.44
N ALA A 150 12.23 -9.92 8.00
CA ALA A 150 13.47 -9.45 8.62
C ALA A 150 13.89 -10.34 9.81
N ASP A 151 12.92 -10.76 10.62
CA ASP A 151 13.16 -11.62 11.79
C ASP A 151 13.33 -13.11 11.45
N SER A 152 13.42 -13.49 10.17
CA SER A 152 13.39 -14.90 9.73
C SER A 152 12.17 -15.68 10.24
N ALA A 153 11.09 -14.97 10.58
CA ALA A 153 9.85 -15.48 11.13
C ALA A 153 8.72 -15.59 10.08
N ALA A 154 9.08 -15.69 8.79
CA ALA A 154 8.12 -15.73 7.70
C ALA A 154 7.09 -16.88 7.84
N ARG A 155 7.50 -18.01 8.45
CA ARG A 155 6.62 -19.18 8.70
C ARG A 155 5.57 -18.92 9.78
N SER A 156 5.87 -18.05 10.74
CA SER A 156 4.99 -17.70 11.86
C SER A 156 4.34 -16.31 11.70
N CYS A 157 4.40 -15.71 10.52
CA CYS A 157 3.69 -14.47 10.21
C CYS A 157 2.17 -14.64 10.40
N CYS A 158 1.48 -13.63 10.93
CA CYS A 158 0.03 -13.66 11.21
C CYS A 158 -0.39 -14.65 12.31
N THR A 159 0.51 -15.06 13.21
CA THR A 159 0.14 -15.86 14.39
C THR A 159 0.22 -15.02 15.66
N ASN A 160 -0.44 -15.48 16.74
CA ASN A 160 -0.39 -14.81 18.05
C ASN A 160 1.03 -14.60 18.57
N ALA A 161 1.95 -15.54 18.29
CA ALA A 161 3.35 -15.44 18.67
C ALA A 161 4.07 -14.21 18.07
N ARG A 162 3.45 -13.57 17.07
CA ARG A 162 3.97 -12.40 16.36
C ARG A 162 3.06 -11.18 16.45
N ARG A 163 2.03 -11.18 17.32
CA ARG A 163 1.02 -10.11 17.42
C ARG A 163 1.62 -8.72 17.52
N GLU A 164 2.59 -8.54 18.41
CA GLU A 164 3.26 -7.24 18.65
C GLU A 164 4.28 -6.83 17.57
N LYS A 165 4.69 -7.76 16.69
CA LYS A 165 5.81 -7.56 15.75
C LYS A 165 5.43 -7.74 14.29
N CYS A 166 4.17 -8.02 14.01
CA CYS A 166 3.69 -8.31 12.67
C CYS A 166 2.89 -7.12 12.17
N ASP A 167 3.47 -6.38 11.23
CA ASP A 167 2.86 -5.20 10.60
C ASP A 167 1.44 -5.44 10.06
N TYR A 168 1.11 -6.70 9.73
CA TYR A 168 -0.21 -7.02 9.20
C TYR A 168 -1.35 -6.92 10.23
N PHE A 169 -1.08 -6.88 11.54
CA PHE A 169 -2.13 -6.66 12.53
C PHE A 169 -2.71 -5.25 12.46
N GLU A 170 -1.96 -4.27 11.95
CA GLU A 170 -2.42 -2.87 11.83
C GLU A 170 -3.58 -2.71 10.82
N TYR A 171 -3.83 -3.72 9.99
CA TYR A 171 -4.91 -3.70 8.98
C TYR A 171 -6.26 -4.16 9.52
N PHE A 172 -6.31 -4.69 10.74
CA PHE A 172 -7.52 -5.25 11.34
C PHE A 172 -7.97 -4.39 12.52
N SER A 173 -9.28 -4.35 12.77
CA SER A 173 -9.83 -3.81 13.99
C SER A 173 -9.87 -4.89 15.07
N GLU A 174 -9.55 -4.49 16.31
CA GLU A 174 -9.86 -5.25 17.51
C GLU A 174 -11.23 -4.79 18.01
N GLU A 175 -12.30 -5.01 17.25
CA GLU A 175 -13.63 -4.78 17.83
C GLU A 175 -13.88 -5.86 18.89
N ASP A 176 -14.16 -5.39 20.12
CA ASP A 176 -14.61 -6.21 21.22
C ASP A 176 -15.92 -6.89 20.80
N SER A 177 -15.88 -8.20 20.61
CA SER A 177 -17.08 -9.03 20.48
C SER A 177 -17.76 -9.11 21.84
N GLU A 178 -18.31 -8.00 22.33
CA GLU A 178 -19.34 -8.01 23.35
C GLU A 178 -20.70 -7.94 22.66
N GLU A 179 -21.55 -8.91 22.99
CA GLU A 179 -22.97 -9.07 22.64
C GLU A 179 -23.33 -9.84 21.37
N GLY A 180 -23.89 -11.03 21.60
CA GLY A 180 -24.54 -11.86 20.60
C GLY A 180 -24.64 -13.34 20.95
N ASN A 181 -24.80 -13.69 22.23
CA ASN A 181 -25.20 -15.04 22.63
C ASN A 181 -26.61 -14.98 23.20
N GLU A 182 -27.40 -16.02 22.92
CA GLU A 182 -28.79 -16.28 23.31
C GLU A 182 -29.87 -15.78 22.33
N GLU A 183 -30.20 -16.63 21.35
CA GLU A 183 -31.52 -17.26 21.36
C GLU A 183 -31.44 -18.61 20.63
N GLY A 184 -31.58 -19.67 21.41
CA GLY A 184 -31.73 -21.02 20.89
C GLY A 184 -33.08 -21.17 20.23
N ASN A 185 -33.11 -21.72 19.01
CA ASN A 185 -34.30 -22.38 18.50
C ASN A 185 -34.01 -23.86 18.23
N ASN A 186 -34.46 -24.61 19.23
CA ASN A 186 -34.78 -26.01 19.26
C ASN A 186 -35.70 -26.40 18.08
N TYR A 187 -35.17 -27.09 17.07
CA TYR A 187 -36.00 -27.91 16.18
C TYR A 187 -35.87 -29.38 16.57
N GLY A 188 -36.83 -29.76 17.40
CA GLY A 188 -37.55 -31.03 17.42
C GLY A 188 -36.97 -32.17 16.59
N ARG A 189 -36.41 -33.11 17.32
CA ARG A 189 -36.34 -34.53 16.99
C ARG A 189 -37.74 -35.13 17.16
N ASP A 190 -38.43 -35.38 16.06
CA ASP A 190 -39.48 -36.40 15.93
C ASP A 190 -39.00 -37.30 14.77
N GLY A 191 -38.81 -38.61 14.92
CA GLY A 191 -39.65 -39.55 15.64
C GLY A 191 -40.50 -40.27 14.60
N ASP A 192 -40.15 -41.52 14.35
CA ASP A 192 -40.65 -42.45 13.33
C ASP A 192 -42.19 -42.49 13.13
N THR A 193 -42.63 -42.83 11.92
CA THR A 193 -43.76 -43.77 11.76
C THR A 193 -43.63 -44.57 10.47
N GLU A 194 -43.60 -45.88 10.65
CA GLU A 194 -43.78 -46.93 9.64
C GLU A 194 -45.20 -46.87 9.05
N GLU A 195 -45.31 -47.09 7.74
CA GLU A 195 -46.28 -48.03 7.12
C GLU A 195 -45.87 -48.35 5.67
#